data_AF-A0A7L0DF58-F1
#
_entry.id   AF-A0A7L0DF58-F1
#
_cell.length_a   1.000
_cell.length_b   1.000
_cell.length_c   1.000
_cell.angle_alpha   90.00
_cell.angle_beta   90.00
_cell.angle_gamma   90.00
#
_symmetry.space_group_name_H-M   'P 1'
#
loop_
_entity.id
_entity.type
_entity.pdbx_description
1 polymer ?
#
loop_
_entity_poly.entity_id
_entity_poly.type
_entity_poly.pdbx_seq_one_letter_code
_entity_poly.pdbx_strand_id
1 'polypeptide(L)'
;SSALSAKSCGRSSPFPSHPGTAGCCAQEGLEQKLCLAALRHPPQQLPQYLQPSNEELCQAFKKDPKDFADRFLHEYSSSYGQAPLPVLLGSTTTFLSMVSTCCISPTPTACFLKEKMERKTLSLLTLMSNRVCSRFAAYGKDKVTASSLASLAQKVPAAPFEDLFPLAEDAAQVFSQCCDSLDEDCMPKKLSEHTAKACGVLAAQDERFALCCQGKNLMQNYFCISALPPAPTPNLPELQQLAEGQLCGEEGARHTKRSLFELARRHPSLPDAVLSKLYDASEKARGECCSAKDTSACLDSKRLRVGEGLPPFLEKANQLCGQYTQLNFLDFKKRLQESLARRMPEASPELLGQLVEQRADFASTCCPHNSPPLYCAAKV
;
A
#
# COMPACT_ATOMS: atom_id res chain seq x y z
N SER A 1 3.88 -11.44 34.11
CA SER A 1 3.05 -11.26 32.90
C SER A 1 1.57 -11.02 33.26
N SER A 2 0.93 -11.84 34.10
CA SER A 2 -0.52 -11.74 34.41
C SER A 2 -0.99 -10.41 35.05
N ALA A 3 -0.16 -9.74 35.86
CA ALA A 3 -0.54 -8.47 36.49
C ALA A 3 -0.73 -7.31 35.50
N LEU A 4 0.07 -7.26 34.42
CA LEU A 4 -0.08 -6.23 33.38
C LEU A 4 -1.32 -6.49 32.53
N SER A 5 -1.57 -7.75 32.16
CA SER A 5 -2.79 -8.16 31.44
C SER A 5 -4.05 -7.83 32.26
N ALA A 6 -4.06 -8.18 33.55
CA ALA A 6 -5.17 -7.83 34.44
C ALA A 6 -5.40 -6.31 34.53
N LYS A 7 -4.31 -5.54 34.63
CA LYS A 7 -4.38 -4.06 34.63
C LYS A 7 -4.88 -3.50 33.30
N SER A 8 -4.53 -4.10 32.16
CA SER A 8 -5.04 -3.68 30.84
C SER A 8 -6.55 -3.90 30.67
N CYS A 9 -7.12 -4.86 31.39
CA CYS A 9 -8.56 -5.11 31.43
C CYS A 9 -9.33 -4.21 32.41
N GLY A 10 -8.63 -3.40 33.21
CA GLY A 10 -9.26 -2.47 34.14
C GLY A 10 -10.03 -1.36 33.40
N ARG A 11 -11.22 -0.99 33.91
CA ARG A 11 -12.06 0.07 33.33
C ARG A 11 -11.36 1.45 33.25
N SER A 12 -10.38 1.68 34.12
CA SER A 12 -9.51 2.87 34.13
C SER A 12 -8.06 2.53 33.76
N SER A 13 -7.87 1.55 32.87
CA SER A 13 -6.53 1.15 32.41
C SER A 13 -5.80 2.36 31.81
N PRO A 14 -4.56 2.64 32.23
CA PRO A 14 -3.73 3.67 31.63
C PRO A 14 -3.06 3.20 30.33
N PHE A 15 -3.24 1.94 29.94
CA PHE A 15 -2.57 1.34 28.78
C PHE A 15 -3.40 1.49 27.50
N PRO A 16 -2.73 1.66 26.33
CA PRO A 16 -3.42 1.55 25.05
C PRO A 16 -4.02 0.15 24.89
N SER A 17 -5.12 0.07 24.14
CA SER A 17 -5.83 -1.20 23.90
C SER A 17 -5.99 -1.45 22.41
N HIS A 18 -6.00 -2.73 22.04
CA HIS A 18 -6.34 -3.16 20.68
C HIS A 18 -7.87 -3.24 20.51
N PRO A 19 -8.39 -3.08 19.28
CA PRO A 19 -9.75 -3.53 18.97
C PRO A 19 -9.94 -4.99 19.42
N GLY A 20 -11.05 -5.28 20.11
CA GLY A 20 -11.33 -6.61 20.66
C GLY A 20 -10.80 -6.88 22.07
N THR A 21 -10.02 -5.97 22.67
CA THR A 21 -9.50 -6.13 24.05
C THR A 21 -10.63 -6.39 25.06
N ALA A 22 -11.74 -5.67 24.97
CA ALA A 22 -12.89 -5.86 25.86
C ALA A 22 -13.47 -7.28 25.79
N GLY A 23 -13.52 -7.88 24.58
CA GLY A 23 -13.97 -9.25 24.39
C GLY A 23 -13.02 -10.26 25.01
N CYS A 24 -11.71 -10.07 24.84
CA CYS A 24 -10.71 -10.92 25.50
C CYS A 24 -10.74 -10.79 27.03
N CYS A 25 -10.98 -9.58 27.54
CA CYS A 25 -11.05 -9.31 28.98
C CYS A 25 -12.29 -9.92 29.66
N ALA A 26 -13.31 -10.33 28.90
CA ALA A 26 -14.44 -11.10 29.42
C ALA A 26 -14.08 -12.58 29.67
N GLN A 27 -12.97 -13.05 29.12
CA GLN A 27 -12.44 -14.39 29.38
C GLN A 27 -11.56 -14.40 30.63
N GLU A 28 -11.25 -15.60 31.13
CA GLU A 28 -10.43 -15.82 32.32
C GLU A 28 -9.19 -16.68 32.04
N GLY A 29 -8.21 -16.60 32.94
CA GLY A 29 -7.05 -17.50 32.96
C GLY A 29 -6.26 -17.58 31.64
N LEU A 30 -6.09 -18.80 31.12
CA LEU A 30 -5.31 -19.06 29.92
C LEU A 30 -5.98 -18.50 28.65
N GLU A 31 -7.31 -18.58 28.58
CA GLU A 31 -8.06 -18.10 27.41
C GLU A 31 -7.92 -16.59 27.24
N GLN A 32 -8.07 -15.83 28.34
CA GLN A 32 -7.81 -14.39 28.34
C GLN A 32 -6.40 -14.06 27.82
N LYS A 33 -5.39 -14.78 28.34
CA LYS A 33 -3.99 -14.55 27.98
C LYS A 33 -3.75 -14.82 26.49
N LEU A 34 -4.27 -15.93 25.96
CA LEU A 34 -4.13 -16.30 24.56
C LEU A 34 -4.89 -15.35 23.64
N CYS A 35 -6.10 -14.95 24.03
CA CYS A 35 -6.91 -13.98 23.30
C CYS A 35 -6.19 -12.64 23.19
N LEU A 36 -5.73 -12.08 24.33
CA LEU A 36 -4.99 -10.81 24.34
C LEU A 36 -3.70 -10.88 23.50
N ALA A 37 -2.97 -11.99 23.54
CA ALA A 37 -1.75 -12.18 22.75
C ALA A 37 -2.02 -12.33 21.25
N ALA A 38 -3.22 -12.75 20.85
CA ALA A 38 -3.62 -12.88 19.45
C ALA A 38 -4.11 -11.56 18.82
N LEU A 39 -4.43 -10.54 19.64
CA LEU A 39 -4.87 -9.24 19.15
C LEU A 39 -3.74 -8.57 18.35
N ARG A 40 -4.09 -8.07 17.17
CA ARG A 40 -3.17 -7.31 16.30
C ARG A 40 -3.60 -5.86 16.23
N HIS A 41 -2.63 -4.96 16.17
CA HIS A 41 -2.91 -3.57 15.80
C HIS A 41 -3.26 -3.52 14.31
N PRO A 42 -4.34 -2.82 13.92
CA PRO A 42 -4.54 -2.53 12.51
C PRO A 42 -3.38 -1.65 12.01
N PRO A 43 -2.92 -1.83 10.77
CA PRO A 43 -1.91 -0.96 10.21
C PRO A 43 -2.41 0.48 10.22
N GLN A 44 -1.55 1.41 10.64
CA GLN A 44 -1.91 2.83 10.62
C GLN A 44 -2.19 3.25 9.18
N GLN A 45 -3.39 3.82 8.95
CA GLN A 45 -3.85 4.14 7.60
C GLN A 45 -2.95 5.19 6.94
N LEU A 46 -2.54 6.24 7.66
CA LEU A 46 -1.65 7.27 7.14
C LEU A 46 -0.57 7.59 8.20
N PRO A 47 0.72 7.59 7.84
CA PRO A 47 1.77 8.06 8.74
C PRO A 47 1.48 9.50 9.18
N GLN A 48 1.52 9.76 10.48
CA GLN A 48 1.21 11.08 11.05
C GLN A 48 2.45 11.86 11.44
N TYR A 49 3.60 11.20 11.53
CA TYR A 49 4.87 11.83 11.84
C TYR A 49 5.24 12.86 10.77
N LEU A 50 5.32 14.12 11.18
CA LEU A 50 5.86 15.23 10.41
C LEU A 50 7.16 15.65 11.06
N GLN A 51 8.27 15.50 10.33
CA GLN A 51 9.56 15.91 10.85
C GLN A 51 9.58 17.44 11.01
N PRO A 52 9.85 17.97 12.22
CA PRO A 52 10.02 19.40 12.44
C PRO A 52 11.23 19.97 11.69
N SER A 53 11.29 21.30 11.61
CA SER A 53 12.48 22.01 11.13
C SER A 53 13.72 21.68 11.98
N ASN A 54 14.92 21.90 11.42
CA ASN A 54 16.15 21.65 12.17
C ASN A 54 16.22 22.51 13.43
N GLU A 55 15.70 23.74 13.37
CA GLU A 55 15.62 24.69 14.46
C GLU A 55 14.68 24.18 15.57
N GLU A 56 13.48 23.73 15.23
CA GLU A 56 12.52 23.16 16.19
C GLU A 56 13.08 21.89 16.85
N LEU A 57 13.73 21.03 16.07
CA LEU A 57 14.40 19.83 16.60
C LEU A 57 15.45 20.20 17.64
N CYS A 58 16.32 21.16 17.34
CA CYS A 58 17.37 21.57 18.28
C CYS A 58 16.84 22.33 19.49
N GLN A 59 15.79 23.13 19.34
CA GLN A 59 15.13 23.78 20.48
C GLN A 59 14.53 22.74 21.43
N ALA A 60 13.80 21.76 20.90
CA ALA A 60 13.22 20.68 21.70
C ALA A 60 14.30 19.82 22.37
N PHE A 61 15.34 19.43 21.61
CA PHE A 61 16.47 18.65 22.13
C PHE A 61 17.24 19.40 23.23
N LYS A 62 17.50 20.71 23.06
CA LYS A 62 18.17 21.53 24.07
C LYS A 62 17.35 21.69 25.36
N LYS A 63 16.01 21.72 25.25
CA LYS A 63 15.10 21.87 26.39
C LYS A 63 15.12 20.64 27.28
N ASP A 64 14.96 19.45 26.70
CA ASP A 64 15.02 18.18 27.39
C ASP A 64 15.37 17.05 26.39
N PRO A 65 16.65 16.62 26.34
CA PRO A 65 17.09 15.58 25.41
C PRO A 65 16.36 14.24 25.60
N LYS A 66 15.99 13.90 26.85
CA LYS A 66 15.37 12.62 27.17
C LYS A 66 13.91 12.61 26.74
N ASP A 67 13.16 13.63 27.14
CA ASP A 67 11.77 13.78 26.76
C ASP A 67 11.61 13.97 25.24
N PHE A 68 12.55 14.68 24.59
CA PHE A 68 12.63 14.71 23.12
C PHE A 68 12.75 13.31 22.51
N ALA A 69 13.70 12.49 23.00
CA ALA A 69 13.92 11.15 22.48
C ALA A 69 12.71 10.24 22.72
N ASP A 70 12.13 10.26 23.93
CA ASP A 70 10.97 9.45 24.29
C ASP A 70 9.75 9.80 23.42
N ARG A 71 9.47 11.09 23.21
CA ARG A 71 8.37 11.56 22.34
C ARG A 71 8.61 11.20 20.88
N PHE A 72 9.81 11.43 20.36
CA PHE A 72 10.17 11.04 19.00
C PHE A 72 10.00 9.54 18.77
N LEU A 73 10.51 8.71 19.68
CA LEU A 73 10.39 7.25 19.58
C LEU A 73 8.93 6.81 19.55
N HIS A 74 8.08 7.39 20.41
CA HIS A 74 6.66 7.10 20.42
C HIS A 74 5.97 7.50 19.10
N GLU A 75 6.09 8.76 18.68
CA GLU A 75 5.40 9.29 17.49
C GLU A 75 5.88 8.66 16.18
N TYR A 76 7.19 8.43 16.06
CA TYR A 76 7.80 7.83 14.88
C TYR A 76 7.43 6.35 14.78
N SER A 77 7.56 5.61 15.89
CA SER A 77 7.26 4.17 15.90
C SER A 77 5.78 3.89 15.77
N SER A 78 4.90 4.76 16.29
CA SER A 78 3.45 4.63 16.05
C SER A 78 3.12 4.86 14.57
N SER A 79 3.69 5.91 13.97
CA SER A 79 3.43 6.27 12.57
C SER A 79 3.95 5.26 11.55
N TYR A 80 5.05 4.59 11.87
CA TYR A 80 5.71 3.60 10.99
C TYR A 80 5.70 2.18 11.57
N GLY A 81 4.77 1.88 12.47
CA GLY A 81 4.77 0.66 13.29
C GLY A 81 4.66 -0.66 12.52
N GLN A 82 4.36 -0.63 11.22
CA GLN A 82 4.36 -1.83 10.37
C GLN A 82 5.71 -2.11 9.72
N ALA A 83 6.68 -1.20 9.79
CA ALA A 83 8.04 -1.52 9.38
C ALA A 83 8.63 -2.58 10.33
N PRO A 84 9.47 -3.51 9.82
CA PRO A 84 10.14 -4.48 10.68
C PRO A 84 10.90 -3.79 11.81
N LEU A 85 10.83 -4.36 13.01
CA LEU A 85 11.43 -3.76 14.21
C LEU A 85 12.91 -3.36 14.01
N PRO A 86 13.79 -4.19 13.40
CA PRO A 86 15.17 -3.78 13.15
C PRO A 86 15.32 -2.54 12.26
N VAL A 87 14.47 -2.41 11.24
CA VAL A 87 14.48 -1.24 10.35
C VAL A 87 14.06 0.02 11.12
N LEU A 88 13.03 -0.10 11.96
CA LEU A 88 12.58 1.00 12.83
C LEU A 88 13.68 1.41 13.82
N LEU A 89 14.32 0.45 14.49
CA LEU A 89 15.41 0.70 15.42
C LEU A 89 16.59 1.41 14.75
N GLY A 90 17.01 0.94 13.57
CA GLY A 90 18.05 1.61 12.80
C GLY A 90 17.65 3.05 12.44
N SER A 91 16.42 3.25 11.96
CA SER A 91 15.92 4.56 11.55
C SER A 91 15.88 5.55 12.71
N THR A 92 15.34 5.14 13.86
CA THR A 92 15.21 5.99 15.05
C THR A 92 16.56 6.28 15.70
N THR A 93 17.40 5.26 15.86
CA THR A 93 18.73 5.40 16.48
C THR A 93 19.60 6.35 15.68
N THR A 94 19.66 6.15 14.36
CA THR A 94 20.44 7.06 13.51
C THR A 94 19.87 8.48 13.53
N PHE A 95 18.53 8.65 13.59
CA PHE A 95 17.91 9.97 13.66
C PHE A 95 18.27 10.72 14.94
N LEU A 96 18.14 10.07 16.09
CA LEU A 96 18.54 10.63 17.37
C LEU A 96 20.02 10.99 17.38
N SER A 97 20.88 10.13 16.81
CA SER A 97 22.32 10.41 16.65
C SER A 97 22.59 11.66 15.81
N MET A 98 21.87 11.85 14.69
CA MET A 98 22.01 13.09 13.88
C MET A 98 21.58 14.31 14.67
N VAL A 99 20.44 14.24 15.37
CA VAL A 99 19.96 15.37 16.16
C VAL A 99 20.97 15.72 17.26
N SER A 100 21.45 14.74 18.01
CA SER A 100 22.43 14.98 19.08
C SER A 100 23.74 15.55 18.57
N THR A 101 24.21 15.10 17.39
CA THR A 101 25.46 15.58 16.79
C THR A 101 25.31 16.95 16.15
N CYS A 102 24.25 17.17 15.37
CA CYS A 102 24.11 18.41 14.61
C CYS A 102 23.60 19.58 15.43
N CYS A 103 22.83 19.35 16.50
CA CYS A 103 22.35 20.44 17.36
C CYS A 103 23.43 21.07 18.25
N ILE A 104 24.57 20.39 18.44
CA ILE A 104 25.73 20.92 19.16
C ILE A 104 26.86 21.34 18.21
N SER A 105 26.68 21.13 16.90
CA SER A 105 27.66 21.53 15.88
C SER A 105 27.74 23.05 15.77
N PRO A 106 28.94 23.63 15.52
CA PRO A 106 29.07 25.04 15.18
C PRO A 106 28.44 25.38 13.81
N THR A 107 28.19 24.37 12.96
CA THR A 107 27.60 24.53 11.62
C THR A 107 26.39 23.59 11.45
N PRO A 108 25.29 23.82 12.19
CA PRO A 108 24.18 22.88 12.28
C PRO A 108 23.53 22.58 10.92
N THR A 109 23.34 23.61 10.07
CA THR A 109 22.73 23.45 8.74
C THR A 109 23.53 22.50 7.85
N ALA A 110 24.86 22.68 7.77
CA ALA A 110 25.72 21.82 6.96
C ALA A 110 25.77 20.39 7.52
N CYS A 111 25.81 20.25 8.85
CA CYS A 111 25.75 18.95 9.51
C CYS A 111 24.46 18.19 9.17
N PHE A 112 23.29 18.82 9.37
CA PHE A 112 22.01 18.18 9.08
C PHE A 112 21.88 17.81 7.61
N LEU A 113 22.35 18.64 6.69
CA LEU A 113 22.32 18.33 5.27
C LEU A 113 23.12 17.05 4.96
N LYS A 114 24.35 16.95 5.48
CA LYS A 114 25.20 15.77 5.31
C LYS A 114 24.53 14.51 5.89
N GLU A 115 24.12 14.57 7.15
CA GLU A 115 23.50 13.45 7.87
C GLU A 115 22.18 13.00 7.23
N LYS A 116 21.37 13.92 6.71
CA LYS A 116 20.13 13.60 5.99
C LYS A 116 20.40 12.88 4.67
N MET A 117 21.50 13.22 3.98
CA MET A 117 21.88 12.55 2.74
C MET A 117 22.43 11.15 3.02
N GLU A 118 23.26 10.97 4.05
CA GLU A 118 23.81 9.67 4.44
C GLU A 118 22.71 8.69 4.89
N ARG A 119 21.70 9.15 5.64
CA ARG A 119 20.55 8.31 6.08
C ARG A 119 19.47 8.11 5.02
N LYS A 120 19.56 8.74 3.84
CA LYS A 120 18.47 8.76 2.85
C LYS A 120 17.97 7.35 2.52
N THR A 121 18.89 6.40 2.33
CA THR A 121 18.57 5.00 2.02
C THR A 121 17.76 4.35 3.12
N LEU A 122 18.16 4.52 4.39
CA LEU A 122 17.47 3.95 5.54
C LEU A 122 16.10 4.58 5.74
N SER A 123 15.98 5.90 5.60
CA SER A 123 14.68 6.59 5.68
C SER A 123 13.70 6.09 4.61
N LEU A 124 14.16 5.93 3.37
CA LEU A 124 13.35 5.36 2.30
C LEU A 124 13.01 3.88 2.55
N LEU A 125 13.96 3.09 3.09
CA LEU A 125 13.71 1.70 3.47
C LEU A 125 12.62 1.62 4.54
N THR A 126 12.67 2.44 5.59
CA THR A 126 11.64 2.49 6.65
C THR A 126 10.27 2.82 6.07
N LEU A 127 10.19 3.86 5.25
CA LEU A 127 8.94 4.28 4.62
C LEU A 127 8.36 3.17 3.72
N MET A 128 9.19 2.56 2.88
CA MET A 128 8.77 1.51 1.96
C MET A 128 8.39 0.22 2.70
N SER A 129 9.19 -0.19 3.68
CA SER A 129 8.91 -1.38 4.50
C SER A 129 7.59 -1.23 5.25
N ASN A 130 7.37 -0.07 5.88
CA ASN A 130 6.09 0.23 6.54
C ASN A 130 4.91 0.13 5.57
N ARG A 131 5.06 0.64 4.33
CA ARG A 131 3.99 0.59 3.32
C ARG A 131 3.68 -0.84 2.87
N VAL A 132 4.69 -1.61 2.47
CA VAL A 132 4.48 -2.97 1.97
C VAL A 132 3.99 -3.91 3.07
N CYS A 133 4.48 -3.75 4.30
CA CYS A 133 4.04 -4.53 5.44
C CYS A 133 2.68 -4.10 5.98
N SER A 134 2.32 -2.82 5.88
CA SER A 134 0.93 -2.37 6.09
C SER A 134 -0.02 -3.05 5.11
N ARG A 135 0.35 -3.11 3.82
CA ARG A 135 -0.43 -3.79 2.79
C ARG A 135 -0.51 -5.29 3.04
N PHE A 136 0.61 -5.92 3.39
CA PHE A 136 0.65 -7.35 3.72
C PHE A 136 -0.22 -7.69 4.94
N ALA A 137 -0.18 -6.88 5.99
CA ALA A 137 -1.04 -7.05 7.16
C ALA A 137 -2.53 -6.92 6.81
N ALA A 138 -2.88 -6.03 5.88
CA ALA A 138 -4.27 -5.80 5.47
C ALA A 138 -4.81 -6.88 4.51
N TYR A 139 -4.00 -7.37 3.58
CA TYR A 139 -4.43 -8.24 2.48
C TYR A 139 -4.07 -9.72 2.69
N GLY A 140 -3.03 -10.01 3.47
CA GLY A 140 -2.43 -11.33 3.50
C GLY A 140 -1.73 -11.70 2.18
N LYS A 141 -1.09 -12.86 2.17
CA LYS A 141 -0.20 -13.27 1.08
C LYS A 141 -0.88 -13.35 -0.28
N ASP A 142 -2.01 -14.04 -0.38
CA ASP A 142 -2.69 -14.29 -1.65
C ASP A 142 -3.12 -13.00 -2.36
N LYS A 143 -3.77 -12.09 -1.63
CA LYS A 143 -4.22 -10.81 -2.18
C LYS A 143 -3.07 -9.83 -2.40
N VAL A 144 -1.97 -9.92 -1.64
CA VAL A 144 -0.73 -9.20 -1.98
C VAL A 144 -0.12 -9.70 -3.28
N THR A 145 -0.16 -11.00 -3.58
CA THR A 145 0.24 -11.52 -4.90
C THR A 145 -0.61 -10.89 -5.99
N ALA A 146 -1.94 -10.87 -5.83
CA ALA A 146 -2.85 -10.26 -6.79
C ALA A 146 -2.61 -8.74 -6.97
N SER A 147 -2.42 -8.01 -5.87
CA SER A 147 -2.11 -6.57 -5.87
C SER A 147 -0.77 -6.25 -6.53
N SER A 148 0.28 -7.03 -6.22
CA SER A 148 1.61 -6.89 -6.84
C SER A 148 1.57 -7.17 -8.34
N LEU A 149 0.85 -8.23 -8.74
CA LEU A 149 0.63 -8.56 -10.14
C LEU A 149 -0.08 -7.43 -10.88
N ALA A 150 -1.16 -6.90 -10.31
CA ALA A 150 -1.89 -5.79 -10.90
C ALA A 150 -0.98 -4.55 -11.03
N SER A 151 -0.21 -4.22 -10.01
CA SER A 151 0.75 -3.12 -10.07
C SER A 151 1.80 -3.28 -11.17
N LEU A 152 2.35 -4.49 -11.33
CA LEU A 152 3.33 -4.76 -12.38
C LEU A 152 2.67 -4.63 -13.75
N ALA A 153 1.44 -5.13 -13.91
CA ALA A 153 0.67 -5.04 -15.15
C ALA A 153 0.34 -3.59 -15.54
N GLN A 154 0.07 -2.72 -14.55
CA GLN A 154 -0.15 -1.29 -14.77
C GLN A 154 1.15 -0.57 -15.17
N LYS A 155 2.29 -0.97 -14.62
CA LYS A 155 3.60 -0.37 -14.92
C LYS A 155 4.17 -0.85 -16.25
N VAL A 156 4.01 -2.13 -16.58
CA VAL A 156 4.59 -2.80 -17.75
C VAL A 156 3.51 -3.59 -18.49
N PRO A 157 2.50 -2.93 -19.11
CA PRO A 157 1.32 -3.60 -19.66
C PRO A 157 1.57 -4.46 -20.90
N ALA A 158 2.75 -4.34 -21.50
CA ALA A 158 3.20 -5.16 -22.62
C ALA A 158 3.76 -6.52 -22.16
N ALA A 159 4.19 -6.63 -20.90
CA ALA A 159 4.74 -7.87 -20.36
C ALA A 159 3.68 -8.97 -20.27
N PRO A 160 4.02 -10.22 -20.62
CA PRO A 160 3.08 -11.33 -20.53
C PRO A 160 2.85 -11.73 -19.06
N PHE A 161 1.69 -12.35 -18.81
CA PHE A 161 1.33 -12.85 -17.48
C PHE A 161 2.41 -13.78 -16.88
N GLU A 162 3.00 -14.64 -17.70
CA GLU A 162 4.01 -15.61 -17.25
C GLU A 162 5.31 -14.97 -16.76
N ASP A 163 5.59 -13.72 -17.17
CA ASP A 163 6.75 -12.98 -16.68
C ASP A 163 6.42 -12.21 -15.39
N LEU A 164 5.20 -11.66 -15.28
CA LEU A 164 4.81 -10.84 -14.13
C LEU A 164 4.34 -11.65 -12.92
N PHE A 165 3.67 -12.78 -13.14
CA PHE A 165 3.09 -13.57 -12.07
C PHE A 165 4.14 -14.15 -11.10
N PRO A 166 5.24 -14.76 -11.57
CA PRO A 166 6.30 -15.23 -10.68
C PRO A 166 6.94 -14.10 -9.86
N LEU A 167 7.08 -12.90 -10.43
CA LEU A 167 7.59 -11.72 -9.71
C LEU A 167 6.62 -11.27 -8.62
N ALA A 168 5.32 -11.31 -8.90
CA ALA A 168 4.30 -10.98 -7.91
C ALA A 168 4.25 -11.99 -6.75
N GLU A 169 4.43 -13.29 -7.03
CA GLU A 169 4.55 -14.33 -6.00
C GLU A 169 5.81 -14.14 -5.16
N ASP A 170 6.95 -13.85 -5.81
CA ASP A 170 8.21 -13.57 -5.14
C ASP A 170 8.10 -12.35 -4.21
N ALA A 171 7.46 -11.26 -4.65
CA ALA A 171 7.21 -10.09 -3.82
C ALA A 171 6.37 -10.43 -2.57
N ALA A 172 5.26 -11.18 -2.75
CA ALA A 172 4.43 -11.62 -1.64
C ALA A 172 5.18 -12.54 -0.68
N GLN A 173 6.07 -13.40 -1.21
CA GLN A 173 6.93 -14.27 -0.41
C GLN A 173 7.93 -13.46 0.42
N VAL A 174 8.59 -12.46 -0.18
CA VAL A 174 9.50 -11.54 0.54
C VAL A 174 8.80 -10.88 1.71
N PHE A 175 7.60 -10.32 1.50
CA PHE A 175 6.87 -9.66 2.57
C PHE A 175 6.44 -10.65 3.67
N SER A 176 6.02 -11.86 3.30
CA SER A 176 5.68 -12.90 4.28
C SER A 176 6.86 -13.34 5.14
N GLN A 177 8.09 -13.25 4.62
CA GLN A 177 9.30 -13.61 5.36
C GLN A 177 9.81 -12.46 6.23
N CYS A 178 9.74 -11.22 5.73
CA CYS A 178 10.44 -10.10 6.38
C CYS A 178 9.57 -9.16 7.20
N CYS A 179 8.25 -9.10 7.01
CA CYS A 179 7.43 -8.12 7.75
C CYS A 179 7.40 -8.36 9.25
N ASP A 180 7.48 -9.63 9.68
CA ASP A 180 7.53 -10.03 11.10
C ASP A 180 8.93 -10.51 11.52
N SER A 181 9.96 -10.34 10.67
CA SER A 181 11.33 -10.80 10.96
C SER A 181 12.06 -9.84 11.91
N LEU A 182 12.90 -10.42 12.76
CA LEU A 182 13.83 -9.70 13.64
C LEU A 182 15.25 -9.63 13.06
N ASP A 183 15.49 -10.20 11.89
CA ASP A 183 16.79 -10.14 11.22
C ASP A 183 16.99 -8.75 10.60
N GLU A 184 18.09 -8.08 10.95
CA GLU A 184 18.38 -6.70 10.54
C GLU A 184 18.46 -6.53 9.01
N ASP A 185 18.93 -7.56 8.31
CA ASP A 185 19.15 -7.52 6.87
C ASP A 185 18.02 -8.15 6.05
N CYS A 186 16.97 -8.71 6.66
CA CYS A 186 15.93 -9.45 5.91
C CYS A 186 15.34 -8.61 4.79
N MET A 187 14.76 -7.45 5.14
CA MET A 187 14.09 -6.57 4.17
C MET A 187 15.05 -6.03 3.11
N PRO A 188 16.20 -5.38 3.43
CA PRO A 188 17.09 -4.85 2.39
C PRO A 188 17.68 -5.95 1.50
N LYS A 189 18.00 -7.13 2.05
CA LYS A 189 18.52 -8.27 1.28
C LYS A 189 17.48 -8.85 0.35
N LYS A 190 16.30 -9.19 0.88
CA LYS A 190 15.21 -9.82 0.10
C LYS A 190 14.63 -8.90 -0.96
N LEU A 191 14.51 -7.60 -0.68
CA LEU A 191 14.13 -6.61 -1.69
C LEU A 191 15.19 -6.50 -2.80
N SER A 192 16.48 -6.55 -2.45
CA SER A 192 17.55 -6.52 -3.46
C SER A 192 17.53 -7.77 -4.35
N GLU A 193 17.38 -8.96 -3.75
CA GLU A 193 17.22 -10.22 -4.49
C GLU A 193 16.00 -10.17 -5.44
N HIS A 194 14.85 -9.72 -4.94
CA HIS A 194 13.64 -9.54 -5.75
C HIS A 194 13.86 -8.55 -6.90
N THR A 195 14.53 -7.43 -6.62
CA THR A 195 14.80 -6.39 -7.63
C THR A 195 15.72 -6.90 -8.73
N ALA A 196 16.73 -7.70 -8.39
CA ALA A 196 17.60 -8.32 -9.40
C ALA A 196 16.80 -9.22 -10.34
N LYS A 197 15.86 -10.04 -9.81
CA LYS A 197 14.95 -10.87 -10.62
C LYS A 197 14.07 -10.01 -11.52
N ALA A 198 13.42 -8.99 -10.96
CA ALA A 198 12.54 -8.12 -11.72
C ALA A 198 13.29 -7.39 -12.85
N CYS A 199 14.50 -6.89 -12.60
CA CYS A 199 15.34 -6.28 -13.62
C CYS A 199 15.76 -7.27 -14.71
N GLY A 200 16.11 -8.51 -14.35
CA GLY A 200 16.47 -9.54 -15.31
C GLY A 200 15.33 -9.90 -16.27
N VAL A 201 14.08 -9.82 -15.82
CA VAL A 201 12.89 -10.16 -16.62
C VAL A 201 12.37 -8.94 -17.39
N LEU A 202 12.26 -7.78 -16.75
CA LEU A 202 11.47 -6.65 -17.25
C LEU A 202 12.27 -5.52 -17.88
N ALA A 203 13.59 -5.43 -17.66
CA ALA A 203 14.39 -4.33 -18.21
C ALA A 203 14.40 -4.33 -19.76
N ALA A 204 14.27 -5.48 -20.41
CA ALA A 204 14.16 -5.57 -21.86
C ALA A 204 12.76 -5.26 -22.40
N GLN A 205 11.74 -5.18 -21.53
CA GLN A 205 10.33 -5.09 -21.92
C GLN A 205 9.77 -3.66 -21.84
N ASP A 206 10.35 -2.80 -21.01
CA ASP A 206 9.94 -1.39 -20.88
C ASP A 206 11.15 -0.51 -20.55
N GLU A 207 11.34 0.55 -21.33
CA GLU A 207 12.48 1.47 -21.22
C GLU A 207 12.50 2.21 -19.86
N ARG A 208 11.34 2.56 -19.30
CA ARG A 208 11.26 3.23 -17.99
C ARG A 208 11.69 2.28 -16.89
N PHE A 209 11.33 1.00 -17.00
CA PHE A 209 11.81 -0.05 -16.12
C PHE A 209 13.32 -0.27 -16.27
N ALA A 210 13.82 -0.30 -17.51
CA ALA A 210 15.25 -0.41 -17.82
C ALA A 210 16.08 0.70 -17.17
N LEU A 211 15.60 1.95 -17.26
CA LEU A 211 16.22 3.11 -16.64
C LEU A 211 16.31 2.95 -15.11
N CYS A 212 15.26 2.45 -14.45
CA CYS A 212 15.31 2.17 -13.03
C CYS A 212 16.31 1.07 -12.65
N CYS A 213 16.55 0.10 -13.54
CA CYS A 213 17.50 -0.99 -13.31
C CYS A 213 18.98 -0.56 -13.44
N GLN A 214 19.25 0.66 -13.91
CA GLN A 214 20.59 1.25 -14.04
C GLN A 214 21.01 2.07 -12.81
N GLY A 215 20.24 2.04 -11.71
CA GLY A 215 20.60 2.75 -10.48
C GLY A 215 21.89 2.21 -9.84
N LYS A 216 22.43 2.97 -8.88
CA LYS A 216 23.77 2.68 -8.30
C LYS A 216 23.84 1.36 -7.52
N ASN A 217 22.70 0.87 -7.04
CA ASN A 217 22.56 -0.41 -6.35
C ASN A 217 21.11 -0.88 -6.42
N LEU A 218 20.90 -2.17 -6.08
CA LEU A 218 19.58 -2.81 -6.16
C LEU A 218 18.51 -2.15 -5.28
N MET A 219 18.88 -1.57 -4.14
CA MET A 219 17.92 -0.82 -3.31
C MET A 219 17.45 0.47 -3.98
N GLN A 220 18.34 1.20 -4.66
CA GLN A 220 17.95 2.38 -5.44
C GLN A 220 17.08 1.98 -6.64
N ASN A 221 17.39 0.85 -7.28
CA ASN A 221 16.57 0.29 -8.35
C ASN A 221 15.16 -0.02 -7.83
N TYR A 222 15.04 -0.65 -6.66
CA TYR A 222 13.75 -0.95 -6.03
C TYR A 222 12.93 0.32 -5.77
N PHE A 223 13.55 1.37 -5.21
CA PHE A 223 12.87 2.64 -4.95
C PHE A 223 12.39 3.29 -6.24
N CYS A 224 13.20 3.25 -7.30
CA CYS A 224 12.82 3.76 -8.62
C CYS A 224 11.63 2.96 -9.20
N ILE A 225 11.74 1.63 -9.25
CA ILE A 225 10.67 0.74 -9.77
C ILE A 225 9.37 0.95 -9.00
N SER A 226 9.44 1.05 -7.68
CA SER A 226 8.28 1.29 -6.82
C SER A 226 7.62 2.63 -7.14
N ALA A 227 8.42 3.67 -7.42
CA ALA A 227 7.95 5.01 -7.74
C ALA A 227 7.54 5.20 -9.22
N LEU A 228 7.80 4.22 -10.11
CA LEU A 228 7.39 4.33 -11.52
C LEU A 228 5.88 4.59 -11.64
N PRO A 229 5.46 5.63 -12.38
CA PRO A 229 4.04 5.84 -12.64
C PRO A 229 3.49 4.72 -13.52
N PRO A 230 2.15 4.50 -13.50
CA PRO A 230 1.51 3.62 -14.47
C PRO A 230 1.89 3.97 -15.92
N ALA A 231 1.92 2.96 -16.78
CA ALA A 231 2.06 3.15 -18.21
C ALA A 231 0.84 3.88 -18.81
N PRO A 232 1.00 4.52 -19.98
CA PRO A 232 -0.14 4.89 -20.80
C PRO A 232 -1.04 3.68 -21.10
N THR A 233 -2.34 3.92 -21.26
CA THR A 233 -3.29 2.87 -21.64
C THR A 233 -2.85 2.19 -22.94
N PRO A 234 -2.56 0.88 -22.93
CA PRO A 234 -2.18 0.15 -24.13
C PRO A 234 -3.39 -0.08 -25.03
N ASN A 235 -3.15 -0.20 -26.34
CA ASN A 235 -4.15 -0.72 -27.27
C ASN A 235 -4.04 -2.26 -27.30
N LEU A 236 -4.98 -2.96 -26.68
CA LEU A 236 -4.94 -4.42 -26.52
C LEU A 236 -6.13 -5.08 -27.22
N PRO A 237 -5.97 -6.32 -27.70
CA PRO A 237 -7.09 -7.11 -28.22
C PRO A 237 -8.23 -7.26 -27.19
N GLU A 238 -9.42 -7.49 -27.71
CA GLU A 238 -10.62 -7.74 -26.92
C GLU A 238 -10.40 -8.92 -25.97
N LEU A 239 -10.91 -8.78 -24.75
CA LEU A 239 -10.71 -9.78 -23.71
C LEU A 239 -11.56 -11.01 -24.02
N GLN A 240 -10.92 -12.18 -24.13
CA GLN A 240 -11.67 -13.43 -24.16
C GLN A 240 -12.31 -13.69 -22.80
N GLN A 241 -13.59 -14.04 -22.81
CA GLN A 241 -14.29 -14.44 -21.59
C GLN A 241 -13.70 -15.74 -21.06
N LEU A 242 -13.54 -15.80 -19.73
CA LEU A 242 -13.02 -16.97 -19.05
C LEU A 242 -14.05 -18.10 -19.08
N ALA A 243 -13.65 -19.26 -19.60
CA ALA A 243 -14.52 -20.42 -19.67
C ALA A 243 -14.80 -20.99 -18.27
N GLU A 244 -15.98 -21.56 -18.06
CA GLU A 244 -16.40 -22.13 -16.77
C GLU A 244 -15.39 -23.15 -16.22
N GLY A 245 -14.95 -24.10 -17.07
CA GLY A 245 -13.97 -25.11 -16.68
C GLY A 245 -12.61 -24.55 -16.28
N GLN A 246 -12.24 -23.36 -16.76
CA GLN A 246 -11.00 -22.68 -16.36
C GLN A 246 -11.14 -22.02 -14.98
N LEU A 247 -12.33 -21.55 -14.61
CA LEU A 247 -12.56 -20.87 -13.34
C LEU A 247 -12.73 -21.84 -12.16
N CYS A 248 -13.41 -22.97 -12.39
CA CYS A 248 -13.72 -23.94 -11.34
C CYS A 248 -12.77 -25.16 -11.31
N GLY A 249 -11.82 -25.24 -12.24
CA GLY A 249 -10.77 -26.27 -12.23
C GLY A 249 -9.67 -26.00 -11.19
N GLU A 250 -8.68 -26.90 -11.12
CA GLU A 250 -7.55 -26.81 -10.17
C GLU A 250 -6.77 -25.48 -10.29
N GLU A 251 -6.60 -24.99 -11.51
CA GLU A 251 -5.94 -23.70 -11.82
C GLU A 251 -6.86 -22.47 -11.69
N GLY A 252 -8.07 -22.64 -11.14
CA GLY A 252 -9.07 -21.58 -11.04
C GLY A 252 -8.56 -20.32 -10.35
N ALA A 253 -7.74 -20.47 -9.30
CA ALA A 253 -7.15 -19.35 -8.56
C ALA A 253 -6.13 -18.57 -9.42
N ARG A 254 -5.35 -19.30 -10.24
CA ARG A 254 -4.41 -18.70 -11.20
C ARG A 254 -5.17 -17.94 -12.28
N HIS A 255 -6.29 -18.50 -12.75
CA HIS A 255 -7.16 -17.84 -13.73
C HIS A 255 -7.82 -16.57 -13.17
N THR A 256 -8.27 -16.53 -11.92
CA THR A 256 -8.75 -15.29 -11.28
C THR A 256 -7.67 -14.19 -11.31
N LYS A 257 -6.44 -14.54 -10.93
CA LYS A 257 -5.31 -13.59 -10.97
C LYS A 257 -4.97 -13.16 -12.40
N ARG A 258 -5.11 -14.05 -13.39
CA ARG A 258 -4.95 -13.69 -14.81
C ARG A 258 -6.03 -12.71 -15.28
N SER A 259 -7.29 -12.86 -14.85
CA SER A 259 -8.33 -11.87 -15.12
C SER A 259 -7.99 -10.51 -14.54
N LEU A 260 -7.49 -10.47 -13.29
CA LEU A 260 -7.08 -9.23 -12.65
C LEU A 260 -5.90 -8.57 -13.39
N PHE A 261 -4.91 -9.36 -13.80
CA PHE A 261 -3.79 -8.90 -14.65
C PHE A 261 -4.31 -8.24 -15.93
N GLU A 262 -5.23 -8.90 -16.65
CA GLU A 262 -5.77 -8.38 -17.89
C GLU A 262 -6.62 -7.11 -17.69
N LEU A 263 -7.34 -7.03 -16.58
CA LEU A 263 -8.09 -5.83 -16.20
C LEU A 263 -7.14 -4.66 -15.87
N ALA A 264 -6.10 -4.92 -15.09
CA ALA A 264 -5.15 -3.92 -14.61
C ALA A 264 -4.32 -3.31 -15.74
N ARG A 265 -3.81 -4.13 -16.69
CA ARG A 265 -3.06 -3.61 -17.85
C ARG A 265 -3.93 -2.78 -18.80
N ARG A 266 -5.23 -3.04 -18.88
CA ARG A 266 -6.19 -2.24 -19.70
C ARG A 266 -6.60 -0.95 -19.03
N HIS A 267 -6.47 -0.86 -17.71
CA HIS A 267 -6.80 0.34 -16.95
C HIS A 267 -5.63 0.69 -16.00
N PRO A 268 -4.50 1.19 -16.55
CA PRO A 268 -3.27 1.38 -15.78
C PRO A 268 -3.43 2.30 -14.57
N SER A 269 -4.42 3.19 -14.59
CA SER A 269 -4.65 4.17 -13.52
C SER A 269 -5.72 3.75 -12.52
N LEU A 270 -6.28 2.53 -12.60
CA LEU A 270 -7.20 2.06 -11.57
C LEU A 270 -6.53 1.97 -10.19
N PRO A 271 -7.16 2.48 -9.12
CA PRO A 271 -6.69 2.30 -7.76
C PRO A 271 -6.56 0.82 -7.37
N ASP A 272 -5.52 0.50 -6.61
CA ASP A 272 -5.34 -0.83 -6.00
C ASP A 272 -6.56 -1.26 -5.18
N ALA A 273 -7.22 -0.33 -4.48
CA ALA A 273 -8.43 -0.63 -3.71
C ALA A 273 -9.61 -1.10 -4.58
N VAL A 274 -9.76 -0.54 -5.79
CA VAL A 274 -10.79 -0.98 -6.76
C VAL A 274 -10.45 -2.39 -7.25
N LEU A 275 -9.22 -2.60 -7.71
CA LEU A 275 -8.73 -3.88 -8.18
C LEU A 275 -8.83 -4.97 -7.11
N SER A 276 -8.51 -4.63 -5.88
CA SER A 276 -8.62 -5.49 -4.70
C SER A 276 -10.06 -5.90 -4.40
N LYS A 277 -11.03 -4.98 -4.50
CA LYS A 277 -12.45 -5.33 -4.34
C LYS A 277 -12.96 -6.25 -5.44
N LEU A 278 -12.52 -6.03 -6.68
CA LEU A 278 -12.89 -6.88 -7.81
C LEU A 278 -12.30 -8.28 -7.68
N TYR A 279 -11.07 -8.38 -7.17
CA TYR A 279 -10.47 -9.66 -6.82
C TYR A 279 -11.28 -10.40 -5.76
N ASP A 280 -11.63 -9.73 -4.64
CA ASP A 280 -12.46 -10.34 -3.59
C ASP A 280 -13.83 -10.80 -4.11
N ALA A 281 -14.48 -9.97 -4.94
CA ALA A 281 -15.76 -10.31 -5.55
C ALA A 281 -15.66 -11.53 -6.48
N SER A 282 -14.56 -11.63 -7.23
CA SER A 282 -14.29 -12.77 -8.12
C SER A 282 -14.04 -14.05 -7.33
N GLU A 283 -13.24 -13.99 -6.27
CA GLU A 283 -12.97 -15.12 -5.38
C GLU A 283 -14.23 -15.59 -4.65
N LYS A 284 -15.05 -14.65 -4.18
CA LYS A 284 -16.36 -14.96 -3.58
C LYS A 284 -17.29 -15.63 -4.59
N ALA A 285 -17.40 -15.09 -5.80
CA ALA A 285 -18.22 -15.68 -6.85
C ALA A 285 -17.75 -17.10 -7.21
N ARG A 286 -16.43 -17.32 -7.29
CA ARG A 286 -15.83 -18.64 -7.52
C ARG A 286 -16.19 -19.63 -6.41
N GLY A 287 -16.01 -19.26 -5.14
CA GLY A 287 -16.36 -20.11 -4.01
C GLY A 287 -17.86 -20.47 -3.96
N GLU A 288 -18.73 -19.50 -4.21
CA GLU A 288 -20.18 -19.70 -4.20
C GLU A 288 -20.69 -20.50 -5.41
N CYS A 289 -20.20 -20.21 -6.62
CA CYS A 289 -20.75 -20.79 -7.84
C CYS A 289 -20.11 -22.12 -8.24
N CYS A 290 -18.82 -22.34 -7.99
CA CYS A 290 -18.18 -23.62 -8.34
C CYS A 290 -18.67 -24.79 -7.49
N SER A 291 -19.36 -24.51 -6.37
CA SER A 291 -20.01 -25.51 -5.52
C SER A 291 -21.51 -25.65 -5.79
N ALA A 292 -22.07 -24.87 -6.73
CA ALA A 292 -23.49 -24.86 -7.03
C ALA A 292 -23.88 -26.07 -7.90
N LYS A 293 -25.17 -26.46 -7.84
CA LYS A 293 -25.69 -27.52 -8.72
C LYS A 293 -25.64 -27.14 -10.21
N ASP A 294 -25.83 -25.85 -10.49
CA ASP A 294 -25.73 -25.26 -11.81
C ASP A 294 -24.72 -24.11 -11.76
N THR A 295 -23.46 -24.46 -12.01
CA THR A 295 -22.32 -23.54 -12.00
C THR A 295 -22.50 -22.42 -13.03
N SER A 296 -22.90 -22.79 -14.26
CA SER A 296 -23.12 -21.85 -15.37
C SER A 296 -24.16 -20.80 -15.02
N ALA A 297 -25.35 -21.22 -14.59
CA ALA A 297 -26.42 -20.31 -14.24
C ALA A 297 -26.04 -19.40 -13.06
N CYS A 298 -25.28 -19.93 -12.08
CA CYS A 298 -24.77 -19.12 -10.97
C CYS A 298 -23.80 -18.04 -11.46
N LEU A 299 -22.80 -18.40 -12.26
CA LEU A 299 -21.80 -17.47 -12.78
C LEU A 299 -22.42 -16.40 -13.67
N ASP A 300 -23.35 -16.78 -14.55
CA ASP A 300 -24.06 -15.84 -15.42
C ASP A 300 -24.94 -14.88 -14.61
N SER A 301 -25.62 -15.36 -13.56
CA SER A 301 -26.35 -14.50 -12.64
C SER A 301 -25.43 -13.48 -11.96
N LYS A 302 -24.23 -13.89 -11.52
CA LYS A 302 -23.24 -12.97 -10.93
C LYS A 302 -22.72 -11.96 -11.96
N ARG A 303 -22.41 -12.40 -13.19
CA ARG A 303 -21.96 -11.55 -14.29
C ARG A 303 -23.02 -10.50 -14.65
N LEU A 304 -24.27 -10.89 -14.78
CA LEU A 304 -25.39 -9.97 -15.07
C LEU A 304 -25.54 -8.90 -13.99
N ARG A 305 -25.45 -9.27 -12.71
CA ARG A 305 -25.52 -8.30 -11.59
C ARG A 305 -24.38 -7.29 -11.59
N VAL A 306 -23.23 -7.65 -12.15
CA VAL A 306 -22.03 -6.81 -12.20
C VAL A 306 -21.93 -6.03 -13.53
N GLY A 307 -22.47 -6.59 -14.61
CA GLY A 307 -22.14 -6.24 -15.99
C GLY A 307 -22.62 -4.87 -16.46
N GLU A 308 -23.76 -4.37 -15.99
CA GLU A 308 -24.33 -3.12 -16.53
C GLU A 308 -23.63 -1.86 -15.98
N GLY A 309 -23.24 -1.87 -14.71
CA GLY A 309 -22.66 -0.68 -14.05
C GLY A 309 -21.12 -0.66 -14.00
N LEU A 310 -20.48 -1.83 -14.08
CA LEU A 310 -19.05 -1.94 -13.82
C LEU A 310 -18.17 -1.29 -14.90
N PRO A 311 -18.35 -1.54 -16.22
CA PRO A 311 -17.46 -0.95 -17.22
C PRO A 311 -17.45 0.60 -17.20
N PRO A 312 -18.60 1.31 -17.14
CA PRO A 312 -18.60 2.76 -17.01
C PRO A 312 -17.97 3.27 -15.71
N PHE A 313 -18.06 2.50 -14.62
CA PHE A 313 -17.42 2.83 -13.36
C PHE A 313 -15.89 2.73 -13.47
N LEU A 314 -15.39 1.62 -14.03
CA LEU A 314 -13.95 1.39 -14.22
C LEU A 314 -13.32 2.48 -15.08
N GLU A 315 -13.97 2.86 -16.18
CA GLU A 315 -13.47 3.91 -17.06
C GLU A 315 -13.42 5.27 -16.35
N LYS A 316 -14.45 5.60 -15.57
CA LYS A 316 -14.47 6.84 -14.76
C LYS A 316 -13.38 6.85 -13.69
N ALA A 317 -13.17 5.73 -13.00
CA ALA A 317 -12.14 5.61 -11.97
C ALA A 317 -10.73 5.70 -12.58
N ASN A 318 -10.49 5.00 -13.69
CA ASN A 318 -9.24 5.05 -14.44
C ASN A 318 -8.97 6.47 -14.96
N GLN A 319 -9.97 7.15 -15.51
CA GLN A 319 -9.86 8.52 -15.99
C GLN A 319 -9.52 9.50 -14.85
N LEU A 320 -10.22 9.43 -13.72
CA LEU A 320 -10.00 10.32 -12.58
C LEU A 320 -8.56 10.21 -12.07
N CYS A 321 -8.11 8.98 -11.79
CA CYS A 321 -6.77 8.74 -11.26
C CYS A 321 -5.67 8.93 -12.30
N GLY A 322 -5.96 8.69 -13.59
CA GLY A 322 -5.04 9.01 -14.68
C GLY A 322 -4.80 10.51 -14.79
N GLN A 323 -5.86 11.32 -14.70
CA GLN A 323 -5.73 12.78 -14.66
C GLN A 323 -4.96 13.27 -13.42
N TYR A 324 -5.24 12.69 -12.26
CA TYR A 324 -4.51 13.03 -11.03
C TYR A 324 -3.01 12.74 -11.13
N THR A 325 -2.64 11.64 -11.80
CA THR A 325 -1.23 11.25 -11.96
C THR A 325 -0.50 12.09 -13.01
N GLN A 326 -1.21 12.61 -14.01
CA GLN A 326 -0.63 13.37 -15.13
C GLN A 326 -0.54 14.88 -14.89
N LEU A 327 -1.39 15.44 -14.02
CA LEU A 327 -1.52 16.87 -13.79
C LEU A 327 -1.00 17.24 -12.40
N ASN A 328 -0.54 18.49 -12.24
CA ASN A 328 -0.39 19.03 -10.88
C ASN A 328 -1.77 19.20 -10.24
N PHE A 329 -1.80 19.34 -8.91
CA PHE A 329 -3.05 19.32 -8.14
C PHE A 329 -4.04 20.44 -8.54
N LEU A 330 -3.54 21.63 -8.86
CA LEU A 330 -4.38 22.77 -9.25
C LEU A 330 -5.01 22.55 -10.63
N ASP A 331 -4.21 22.10 -11.60
CA ASP A 331 -4.69 21.79 -12.95
C ASP A 331 -5.66 20.60 -12.95
N PHE A 332 -5.40 19.60 -12.11
CA PHE A 332 -6.32 18.49 -11.87
C PHE A 332 -7.67 18.99 -11.36
N LYS A 333 -7.70 19.83 -10.31
CA LYS A 333 -8.94 20.39 -9.76
C LYS A 333 -9.70 21.21 -10.80
N LYS A 334 -9.00 22.04 -11.58
CA LYS A 334 -9.61 22.82 -12.66
C LYS A 334 -10.25 21.91 -13.71
N ARG A 335 -9.54 20.89 -14.19
CA ARG A 335 -10.06 19.95 -15.19
C ARG A 335 -11.24 19.13 -14.66
N LEU A 336 -11.19 18.74 -13.39
CA LEU A 336 -12.27 18.06 -12.69
C LEU A 336 -13.52 18.93 -12.61
N GLN A 337 -13.37 20.22 -12.26
CA GLN A 337 -14.46 21.20 -12.23
C GLN A 337 -15.10 21.38 -13.62
N GLU A 338 -14.29 21.54 -14.67
CA GLU A 338 -14.79 21.65 -16.04
C GLU A 338 -15.55 20.39 -16.48
N SER A 339 -15.03 19.20 -16.14
CA SER A 339 -15.69 17.91 -16.45
C SER A 339 -17.02 17.77 -15.74
N LEU A 340 -17.08 18.16 -14.46
CA LEU A 340 -18.30 18.13 -13.64
C LEU A 340 -19.35 19.11 -14.17
N ALA A 341 -18.96 20.35 -14.47
CA ALA A 341 -19.87 21.36 -15.01
C ALA A 341 -20.47 20.92 -16.35
N ARG A 342 -19.68 20.28 -17.23
CA ARG A 342 -20.20 19.72 -18.50
C ARG A 342 -21.17 18.56 -18.29
N ARG A 343 -20.93 17.71 -17.29
CA ARG A 343 -21.80 16.55 -16.98
C ARG A 343 -23.06 16.94 -16.19
N MET A 344 -23.02 18.05 -15.47
CA MET A 344 -24.07 18.52 -14.57
C MET A 344 -24.33 20.03 -14.82
N PRO A 345 -24.83 20.42 -16.01
CA PRO A 345 -24.99 21.83 -16.38
C PRO A 345 -26.00 22.59 -15.51
N GLU A 346 -26.93 21.87 -14.88
CA GLU A 346 -27.96 22.45 -13.99
C GLU A 346 -27.54 22.49 -12.52
N ALA A 347 -26.36 21.97 -12.16
CA ALA A 347 -25.89 21.96 -10.78
C ALA A 347 -25.48 23.37 -10.33
N SER A 348 -25.78 23.70 -9.07
CA SER A 348 -25.35 24.97 -8.49
C SER A 348 -23.82 25.05 -8.36
N PRO A 349 -23.22 26.26 -8.37
CA PRO A 349 -21.79 26.43 -8.16
C PRO A 349 -21.28 25.80 -6.86
N GLU A 350 -22.09 25.86 -5.79
CA GLU A 350 -21.76 25.30 -4.48
C GLU A 350 -21.71 23.77 -4.53
N LEU A 351 -22.69 23.14 -5.16
CA LEU A 351 -22.71 21.68 -5.34
C LEU A 351 -21.53 21.21 -6.20
N LEU A 352 -21.22 21.91 -7.29
CA LEU A 352 -20.05 21.61 -8.11
C LEU A 352 -18.75 21.74 -7.31
N GLY A 353 -18.61 22.80 -6.50
CA GLY A 353 -17.46 23.00 -5.62
C GLY A 353 -17.29 21.84 -4.63
N GLN A 354 -18.37 21.42 -3.95
CA GLN A 354 -18.35 20.29 -3.02
C GLN A 354 -17.93 18.98 -3.70
N LEU A 355 -18.46 18.69 -4.90
CA LEU A 355 -18.10 17.50 -5.67
C LEU A 355 -16.64 17.52 -6.13
N VAL A 356 -16.12 18.69 -6.50
CA VAL A 356 -14.70 18.85 -6.84
C VAL A 356 -13.82 18.53 -5.63
N GLU A 357 -14.11 19.11 -4.46
CA GLU A 357 -13.32 18.83 -3.25
C GLU A 357 -13.40 17.36 -2.85
N GLN A 358 -14.60 16.77 -2.85
CA GLN A 358 -14.80 15.36 -2.48
C GLN A 358 -14.00 14.41 -3.39
N ARG A 359 -14.05 14.63 -4.71
CA ARG A 359 -13.32 13.80 -5.67
C ARG A 359 -11.83 14.08 -5.67
N ALA A 360 -11.41 15.30 -5.35
CA ALA A 360 -10.00 15.64 -5.20
C ALA A 360 -9.37 15.04 -3.95
N ASP A 361 -10.10 15.02 -2.83
CA ASP A 361 -9.70 14.33 -1.59
C ASP A 361 -9.56 12.81 -1.80
N PHE A 362 -10.54 12.20 -2.50
CA PHE A 362 -10.43 10.81 -2.90
C PHE A 362 -9.20 10.58 -3.78
N ALA A 363 -8.99 11.43 -4.80
CA ALA A 363 -7.89 11.25 -5.73
C ALA A 363 -6.52 11.40 -5.06
N SER A 364 -6.37 12.39 -4.17
CA SER A 364 -5.11 12.63 -3.45
C SER A 364 -4.73 11.50 -2.50
N THR A 365 -5.74 10.79 -1.96
CA THR A 365 -5.52 9.73 -0.98
C THR A 365 -5.49 8.33 -1.59
N CYS A 366 -6.25 8.09 -2.67
CA CYS A 366 -6.53 6.74 -3.19
C CYS A 366 -6.07 6.45 -4.61
N CYS A 367 -5.70 7.46 -5.40
CA CYS A 367 -5.07 7.24 -6.71
C CYS A 367 -3.55 6.94 -6.65
N PRO A 368 -2.76 7.44 -5.67
CA PRO A 368 -1.35 7.09 -5.58
C PRO A 368 -1.12 5.58 -5.45
N HIS A 369 -0.04 5.07 -6.04
CA HIS A 369 0.30 3.64 -5.96
C HIS A 369 0.50 3.15 -4.50
N ASN A 370 0.87 4.04 -3.59
CA ASN A 370 1.09 3.77 -2.17
C ASN A 370 -0.13 4.11 -1.29
N SER A 371 -1.32 4.14 -1.88
CA SER A 371 -2.56 4.45 -1.16
C SER A 371 -2.85 3.43 -0.04
N PRO A 372 -3.43 3.89 1.08
CA PRO A 372 -3.74 3.02 2.21
C PRO A 372 -4.89 2.06 1.90
N PRO A 373 -4.65 0.74 1.90
CA PRO A 373 -5.59 -0.23 1.36
C PRO A 373 -6.92 -0.24 2.12
N LEU A 374 -6.90 -0.26 3.45
CA LEU A 374 -8.12 -0.31 4.27
C LEU A 374 -8.94 0.99 4.20
N TYR A 375 -8.27 2.15 4.18
CA TYR A 375 -8.96 3.44 4.05
C TYR A 375 -9.62 3.57 2.68
N CYS A 376 -8.87 3.28 1.61
CA CYS A 376 -9.40 3.42 0.25
C CYS A 376 -10.45 2.36 -0.06
N ALA A 377 -10.36 1.15 0.50
CA ALA A 377 -11.41 0.15 0.38
C ALA A 377 -12.74 0.61 1.00
N ALA A 378 -12.73 1.48 2.01
CA ALA A 378 -13.97 2.04 2.56
C ALA A 378 -14.56 3.20 1.72
N LYS A 379 -13.77 3.75 0.79
CA LYS A 379 -14.13 4.93 -0.02
C LYS A 379 -14.51 4.60 -1.47
N VAL A 380 -13.97 3.51 -2.00
CA VAL A 380 -14.42 2.84 -3.23
C VAL A 380 -15.75 2.17 -2.95
#